data_AF-A0AAU3EKD8-F1
#
_entry.id   AF-A0AAU3EKD8-F1
#
_cell.length_a   1.000
_cell.length_b   1.000
_cell.length_c   1.000
_cell.angle_alpha   90.00
_cell.angle_beta   90.00
_cell.angle_gamma   90.00
#
_symmetry.space_group_name_H-M   'P 1'
#
loop_
_entity.id
_entity.type
_entity.pdbx_description
1 polymer ?
#
loop_
_entity_poly.entity_id
_entity_poly.type
_entity_poly.pdbx_seq_one_letter_code
_entity_poly.pdbx_strand_id
1 'polypeptide(L)'
;MTNEETSRYVRLKVELVLEVHDAPALREAALERIADDAEGAQPGMLGEDRVHADAAVREDAAEAVAHLVDPLDLLGDVPGVELVQAGWSSEQIDYDPDSLEWDLDEEDELDDDGAEVTP
;
A
#
# COMPACT_ATOMS: atom_id res chain seq x y z
N MET A 1 10.48 -15.02 -22.76
CA MET A 1 9.19 -14.32 -22.62
C MET A 1 8.84 -13.77 -23.98
N THR A 2 7.75 -14.24 -24.57
CA THR A 2 7.22 -13.68 -25.81
C THR A 2 6.46 -12.39 -25.51
N ASN A 3 6.29 -11.52 -26.52
CA ASN A 3 5.61 -10.24 -26.36
C ASN A 3 4.14 -10.39 -25.88
N GLU A 4 3.51 -11.53 -26.23
CA GLU A 4 2.18 -11.92 -25.78
C GLU A 4 2.15 -12.29 -24.28
N GLU A 5 3.22 -12.90 -23.74
CA GLU A 5 3.32 -13.23 -22.31
C GLU A 5 3.44 -11.98 -21.43
N THR A 6 4.05 -10.90 -21.93
CA THR A 6 4.14 -9.61 -21.23
C THR A 6 2.88 -8.76 -21.36
N SER A 7 2.14 -8.91 -22.47
CA SER A 7 0.95 -8.10 -22.78
C SER A 7 -0.28 -8.36 -21.89
N ARG A 8 -0.26 -9.42 -21.06
CA ARG A 8 -1.36 -9.77 -20.14
C ARG A 8 -1.24 -9.15 -18.75
N TYR A 9 -0.08 -8.60 -18.39
CA TYR A 9 0.12 -7.95 -17.10
C TYR A 9 -0.32 -6.50 -17.18
N VAL A 10 -1.24 -6.11 -16.31
CA VAL A 10 -1.75 -4.74 -16.21
C VAL A 10 -1.34 -4.21 -14.85
N ARG A 11 -0.62 -3.07 -14.83
CA ARG A 11 -0.34 -2.33 -13.60
C ARG A 11 -1.52 -1.40 -13.34
N LEU A 12 -2.16 -1.57 -12.18
CA LEU A 12 -3.17 -0.65 -11.68
C LEU A 12 -2.49 0.37 -10.74
N LYS A 13 -2.71 1.68 -10.97
CA LYS A 13 -2.39 2.75 -10.01
C LYS A 13 -3.68 3.11 -9.27
N VAL A 14 -3.63 3.18 -7.94
CA VAL A 14 -4.77 3.48 -7.06
C VAL A 14 -4.29 4.48 -6.02
N GLU A 15 -5.09 5.51 -5.79
CA GLU A 15 -4.92 6.48 -4.72
C GLU A 15 -6.21 6.50 -3.88
N LEU A 16 -6.05 6.62 -2.57
CA LEU A 16 -7.14 6.50 -1.60
C LEU A 16 -6.92 7.51 -0.48
N VAL A 17 -7.93 8.33 -0.19
CA VAL A 17 -7.99 9.11 1.06
C VAL A 17 -9.02 8.49 1.98
N LEU A 18 -8.64 8.28 3.24
CA LEU A 18 -9.50 7.69 4.25
C LEU A 18 -9.67 8.66 5.42
N GLU A 19 -10.92 8.89 5.83
CA GLU A 19 -11.20 9.59 7.08
C GLU A 19 -11.15 8.58 8.24
N VAL A 20 -10.23 8.79 9.19
CA VAL A 20 -10.10 7.94 10.38
C VAL A 20 -10.91 8.52 11.52
N HIS A 21 -12.08 7.93 11.79
CA HIS A 21 -12.97 8.39 12.87
C HIS A 21 -12.54 7.90 14.27
N ASP A 22 -11.81 6.79 14.38
CA ASP A 22 -11.36 6.21 15.66
C ASP A 22 -9.95 5.60 15.53
N ALA A 23 -8.94 6.45 15.64
CA ALA A 23 -7.53 6.04 15.55
C ALA A 23 -7.09 5.05 16.66
N PRO A 24 -7.54 5.16 17.93
CA PRO A 24 -7.30 4.12 18.93
C PRO A 24 -7.80 2.73 18.52
N ALA A 25 -9.06 2.60 18.11
CA ALA A 25 -9.63 1.31 17.72
C ALA A 25 -8.94 0.73 16.46
N LEU A 26 -8.60 1.58 15.50
CA LEU A 26 -7.87 1.18 14.30
C LEU A 26 -6.50 0.57 14.64
N ARG A 27 -5.74 1.22 15.53
CA ARG A 27 -4.42 0.72 15.96
C ARG A 27 -4.54 -0.58 16.75
N GLU A 28 -5.55 -0.71 17.60
CA GLU A 28 -5.81 -1.97 18.33
C GLU A 28 -6.05 -3.13 17.36
N ALA A 29 -6.91 -2.94 16.36
CA ALA A 29 -7.18 -3.95 15.34
C ALA A 29 -5.92 -4.35 14.54
N ALA A 30 -5.06 -3.38 14.22
CA ALA A 30 -3.79 -3.66 13.55
C ALA A 30 -2.84 -4.47 14.44
N LEU A 31 -2.75 -4.17 15.74
CA LEU A 31 -1.95 -4.94 16.69
C LEU A 31 -2.47 -6.36 16.88
N GLU A 32 -3.79 -6.55 16.87
CA GLU A 32 -4.42 -7.88 16.90
C GLU A 32 -4.05 -8.69 15.65
N ARG A 33 -4.09 -8.08 14.46
CA ARG A 33 -3.65 -8.72 13.21
C ARG A 33 -2.17 -9.14 13.27
N ILE A 34 -1.28 -8.24 13.69
CA ILE A 34 0.16 -8.54 13.87
C ILE A 34 0.37 -9.73 14.80
N ALA A 35 -0.49 -9.86 15.83
CA ALA A 35 -0.43 -10.99 16.75
C ALA A 35 -0.88 -12.30 16.10
N ASP A 36 -2.01 -12.31 15.40
CA ASP A 36 -2.58 -13.49 14.72
C ASP A 36 -1.63 -14.03 13.63
N ASP A 37 -1.06 -13.13 12.81
CA ASP A 37 -0.09 -13.49 11.75
C ASP A 37 1.14 -14.21 12.32
N ALA A 38 1.54 -13.84 13.52
CA ALA A 38 2.68 -14.46 14.18
C ALA A 38 2.36 -15.80 14.84
N GLU A 39 1.10 -16.08 15.18
CA GLU A 39 0.66 -17.40 15.64
C GLU A 39 0.70 -18.43 14.50
N GLY A 40 0.42 -18.00 13.26
CA GLY A 40 0.50 -18.83 12.06
C GLY A 40 1.93 -19.04 11.54
N ALA A 41 2.90 -18.26 12.01
CA ALA A 41 4.25 -18.25 11.49
C ALA A 41 5.19 -19.27 12.16
N GLN A 42 6.24 -19.66 11.43
CA GLN A 42 7.28 -20.54 11.97
C GLN A 42 8.11 -19.81 13.04
N PRO A 43 8.37 -20.43 14.20
CA PRO A 43 9.14 -19.81 15.29
C PRO A 43 10.50 -19.31 14.80
N GLY A 44 10.78 -18.01 15.01
CA GLY A 44 12.06 -17.37 14.65
C GLY A 44 12.10 -16.64 13.31
N MET A 45 11.01 -16.65 12.53
CA MET A 45 10.95 -15.98 11.21
C MET A 45 10.51 -14.52 11.24
N LEU A 46 9.86 -14.05 12.31
CA LEU A 46 9.19 -12.72 12.33
C LEU A 46 9.70 -11.76 13.41
N GLY A 47 10.74 -12.13 14.17
CA GLY A 47 11.04 -11.47 15.44
C GLY A 47 11.31 -9.96 15.33
N GLU A 48 12.09 -9.54 14.34
CA GLU A 48 12.52 -8.14 14.19
C GLU A 48 11.50 -7.32 13.39
N ASP A 49 11.00 -7.85 12.26
CA ASP A 49 9.95 -7.21 11.46
C ASP A 49 8.66 -6.98 12.25
N ARG A 50 8.28 -7.94 13.11
CA ARG A 50 7.11 -7.79 13.99
C ARG A 50 7.28 -6.63 14.96
N VAL A 51 8.43 -6.54 15.63
CA VAL A 51 8.67 -5.49 16.63
C VAL A 51 8.64 -4.11 15.97
N HIS A 52 9.15 -4.01 14.73
CA HIS A 52 9.11 -2.77 13.98
C HIS A 52 7.67 -2.39 13.60
N ALA A 53 6.89 -3.32 13.05
CA ALA A 53 5.47 -3.09 12.71
C ALA A 53 4.63 -2.73 13.94
N ASP A 54 4.85 -3.43 15.05
CA ASP A 54 4.15 -3.23 16.33
C ASP A 54 4.48 -1.86 16.96
N ALA A 55 5.69 -1.32 16.74
CA ALA A 55 6.05 0.04 17.12
C ALA A 55 5.39 1.07 16.19
N ALA A 56 5.52 0.88 14.87
CA ALA A 56 5.01 1.79 13.85
C ALA A 56 3.49 2.01 13.99
N VAL A 57 2.72 0.92 14.11
CA VAL A 57 1.26 0.95 14.29
C VAL A 57 0.84 1.69 15.57
N ARG A 58 1.62 1.62 16.64
CA ARG A 58 1.27 2.35 17.89
C ARG A 58 1.45 3.85 17.73
N GLU A 59 2.48 4.24 16.98
CA GLU A 59 2.88 5.63 16.81
C GLU A 59 2.02 6.34 15.75
N ASP A 60 1.60 5.62 14.70
CA ASP A 60 0.94 6.21 13.54
C ASP A 60 -0.32 5.43 13.11
N ALA A 61 -1.42 6.16 12.90
CA ALA A 61 -2.67 5.60 12.39
C ALA A 61 -2.57 5.24 10.89
N ALA A 62 -1.73 5.93 10.11
CA ALA A 62 -1.47 5.56 8.73
C ALA A 62 -0.83 4.17 8.67
N GLU A 63 0.21 3.91 9.47
CA GLU A 63 0.84 2.59 9.57
C GLU A 63 -0.16 1.48 9.93
N ALA A 64 -1.14 1.78 10.80
CA ALA A 64 -2.24 0.87 11.10
C ALA A 64 -3.10 0.57 9.87
N VAL A 65 -3.40 1.57 9.03
CA VAL A 65 -4.08 1.36 7.74
C VAL A 65 -3.23 0.49 6.81
N ALA A 66 -1.95 0.83 6.61
CA ALA A 66 -1.08 0.04 5.73
C ALA A 66 -1.01 -1.43 6.14
N HIS A 67 -1.01 -1.72 7.44
CA HIS A 67 -0.99 -3.08 7.95
C HIS A 67 -2.33 -3.82 7.81
N LEU A 68 -3.45 -3.11 7.92
CA LEU A 68 -4.78 -3.72 7.86
C LEU A 68 -5.31 -3.94 6.45
N VAL A 69 -4.89 -3.11 5.49
CA VAL A 69 -5.29 -3.20 4.08
C VAL A 69 -4.73 -4.49 3.47
N ASP A 70 -5.63 -5.34 2.99
CA ASP A 70 -5.30 -6.47 2.14
C ASP A 70 -5.59 -6.09 0.67
N PRO A 71 -4.58 -6.10 -0.22
CA PRO A 71 -4.75 -5.73 -1.62
C PRO A 71 -5.58 -6.75 -2.42
N LEU A 72 -5.65 -8.01 -1.99
CA LEU A 72 -6.52 -9.02 -2.59
C LEU A 72 -7.98 -8.70 -2.30
N ASP A 73 -8.30 -8.40 -1.04
CA ASP A 73 -9.65 -7.96 -0.66
C ASP A 73 -10.01 -6.62 -1.32
N LEU A 74 -9.05 -5.70 -1.46
CA LEU A 74 -9.26 -4.42 -2.16
C LEU A 74 -9.58 -4.62 -3.65
N LEU A 75 -8.93 -5.60 -4.30
CA LEU A 75 -9.23 -5.96 -5.69
C LEU A 75 -10.61 -6.63 -5.81
N GLY A 76 -11.01 -7.44 -4.84
CA GLY A 76 -12.27 -8.19 -4.86
C GLY A 76 -12.35 -9.25 -5.96
N ASP A 77 -13.55 -9.55 -6.46
CA ASP A 77 -13.81 -10.62 -7.45
C ASP A 77 -13.74 -10.12 -8.92
N VAL A 78 -12.67 -9.42 -9.31
CA VAL A 78 -12.52 -8.99 -10.71
C VAL A 78 -12.35 -10.21 -11.63
N PRO A 79 -13.28 -10.46 -12.58
CA PRO A 79 -13.29 -11.70 -13.34
C PRO A 79 -12.07 -11.81 -14.27
N GLY A 80 -11.35 -12.93 -14.15
CA GLY A 80 -10.18 -13.22 -14.99
C GLY A 80 -8.89 -12.52 -14.57
N VAL A 81 -8.87 -11.92 -13.37
CA VAL A 81 -7.69 -11.26 -12.80
C VAL A 81 -7.17 -12.05 -11.61
N GLU A 82 -5.85 -12.21 -11.54
CA GLU A 82 -5.13 -12.77 -10.39
C GLU A 82 -4.07 -11.76 -9.96
N LEU A 83 -4.00 -11.43 -8.66
CA LEU A 83 -2.98 -10.53 -8.14
C LEU A 83 -1.63 -11.24 -8.09
N VAL A 84 -0.67 -10.74 -8.86
CA VAL A 84 0.69 -11.29 -8.92
C VAL A 84 1.64 -10.55 -7.96
N GLN A 85 1.45 -9.24 -7.82
CA GLN A 85 2.26 -8.37 -6.98
C GLN A 85 1.42 -7.17 -6.56
N ALA A 86 1.59 -6.74 -5.30
CA ALA A 86 1.09 -5.47 -4.81
C ALA A 86 2.16 -4.79 -3.95
N GLY A 87 2.16 -3.47 -3.97
CA GLY A 87 2.95 -2.63 -3.08
C GLY A 87 2.17 -1.35 -2.83
N TRP A 88 2.14 -0.91 -1.58
CA TRP A 88 1.47 0.29 -1.15
C TRP A 88 2.19 0.88 0.06
N SER A 89 1.92 2.15 0.31
CA SER A 89 2.31 2.88 1.50
C SER A 89 1.12 3.73 1.93
N SER A 90 1.11 4.15 3.19
CA SER A 90 0.09 5.04 3.75
C SER A 90 0.78 6.21 4.43
N GLU A 91 0.14 7.38 4.37
CA GLU A 91 0.61 8.56 5.08
C GLU A 91 -0.57 9.37 5.60
N GLN A 92 -0.33 10.21 6.60
CA GLN A 92 -1.30 11.20 7.03
C GLN A 92 -1.16 12.44 6.14
N ILE A 93 -2.29 12.90 5.59
CA ILE A 93 -2.37 14.11 4.78
C ILE A 93 -3.34 15.11 5.41
N ASP A 94 -3.13 16.40 5.13
CA ASP A 94 -4.11 17.45 5.42
C ASP A 94 -5.11 17.49 4.25
N TYR A 95 -6.23 16.79 4.40
CA TYR A 95 -7.25 16.67 3.35
C TYR A 95 -8.41 17.65 3.56
N ASP A 96 -8.69 18.48 2.55
CA ASP A 96 -9.85 19.36 2.51
C ASP A 96 -10.92 18.77 1.58
N PRO A 97 -12.07 18.28 2.10
CA PRO A 97 -13.11 17.62 1.30
C PRO A 97 -13.87 18.58 0.38
N ASP A 98 -13.76 19.90 0.61
CA ASP A 98 -14.39 20.94 -0.21
C ASP A 98 -13.48 21.38 -1.39
N SER A 99 -12.23 20.92 -1.44
CA SER A 99 -11.28 21.19 -2.51
C SER A 99 -11.65 20.40 -3.77
N LEU A 100 -11.68 21.08 -4.91
CA LEU A 100 -12.10 20.52 -6.20
C LEU A 100 -10.97 19.80 -6.96
N GLU A 101 -9.73 19.99 -6.54
CA GLU A 101 -8.53 19.47 -7.19
C GLU A 101 -7.96 18.33 -6.35
N TRP A 102 -8.40 17.11 -6.66
CA TRP A 102 -7.66 15.91 -6.31
C TRP A 102 -6.89 15.54 -7.58
N ASP A 103 -5.72 16.16 -7.78
CA ASP A 103 -4.94 16.00 -9.00
C ASP A 103 -4.11 14.71 -8.93
N LEU A 104 -4.71 13.62 -9.39
CA LEU A 104 -4.13 12.26 -9.44
C LEU A 104 -3.12 12.09 -10.60
N ASP A 105 -2.80 13.16 -11.34
CA ASP A 105 -2.07 13.13 -12.62
C ASP A 105 -0.79 14.00 -12.64
N GLU A 106 -0.38 14.66 -11.54
CA GLU A 106 0.82 15.55 -11.56
C GLU A 106 2.19 14.83 -11.50
N GLU A 107 2.25 13.50 -11.34
CA GLU A 107 3.53 12.76 -11.15
C GLU A 107 3.94 11.79 -12.28
N ASP A 108 3.58 12.03 -13.53
CA ASP A 108 4.15 11.30 -14.69
C ASP A 108 4.93 12.21 -15.67
N GLU A 109 5.47 13.35 -15.20
CA GLU A 109 6.62 13.98 -15.86
C GLU A 109 7.87 13.16 -15.59
N LEU A 110 7.99 12.03 -16.30
CA LEU A 110 9.25 11.34 -16.52
C LEU A 110 10.25 12.37 -17.07
N ASP A 111 11.23 12.73 -16.25
CA ASP A 111 12.46 13.41 -16.65
C ASP A 111 13.20 12.47 -17.64
N ASP A 112 12.76 12.47 -18.91
CA ASP A 112 13.52 11.96 -20.05
C ASP A 112 14.64 12.96 -20.30
N ASP A 113 15.68 12.92 -19.46
CA ASP A 113 16.95 13.61 -19.72
C ASP A 113 17.67 12.86 -20.86
N GLY A 114 17.08 12.98 -22.05
CA GLY A 114 17.71 12.71 -23.32
C GLY A 114 18.80 13.75 -23.57
N ALA A 115 19.97 13.52 -23.00
CA ALA A 115 21.20 14.22 -23.37
C ALA A 115 22.30 13.22 -23.74
N GLU A 116 22.11 12.51 -24.86
CA GLU A 116 23.27 12.08 -25.65
C GLU A 116 23.88 13.35 -26.27
N VAL A 117 24.88 13.93 -25.61
CA VAL A 117 25.81 14.85 -26.27
C VAL A 117 27.26 14.59 -25.87
N THR A 118 27.96 13.95 -26.82
CA THR A 118 29.28 14.36 -27.39
C THR A 118 30.58 13.89 -26.72
N PRO A 119 31.73 13.89 -27.43
CA PRO A 119 31.98 14.13 -28.88
C PRO A 119 32.59 12.95 -29.66
#